data_AF-A0AAE4S3W4-F1
#
_entry.id   AF-A0AAE4S3W4-F1
#
_cell.length_a   1.000
_cell.length_b   1.000
_cell.length_c   1.000
_cell.angle_alpha   90.00
_cell.angle_beta   90.00
_cell.angle_gamma   90.00
#
_symmetry.space_group_name_H-M   'P 1'
#
loop_
_entity.id
_entity.type
_entity.pdbx_description
1 polymer ?
#
loop_
_entity_poly.entity_id
_entity_poly.type
_entity_poly.pdbx_seq_one_letter_code
_entity_poly.pdbx_strand_id
1 'polypeptide(L)'
;MNVILAAIGGTIVLAILAIVFGLILSGIDRRIVARMQARIGPPLLQPFTDVRKLFAKQNIIPANAIPWLFNAMPIVALASAIAILMYLPFGSFAPILGELGDVILVLYLLIIPSLALVIGGFASGSPYATVGAQREMVSMIAYELPLAAAVIAIAWRLMAAGVADPFSMLTLMQTSAWDVVGPLGIVALLLLLVMLAWVTPGELSKIPFDSPEAETELAGGILVEYSGRNLGLFTLSQAVKTVAMAAFGIILLLPWNLSPFLGLTGAAAGVVDLIFFVLKVIFVAVVSVTVVRTMMARFRITQVMGLYWLVLGGLGAVAIILMMADAYLLGVI
;
A
#
# COMPACT_ATOMS: atom_id res chain seq x y z
N MET A 1 -23.45 17.30 -14.89
CA MET A 1 -24.26 16.12 -14.50
C MET A 1 -23.54 14.80 -14.81
N ASN A 2 -23.11 14.57 -16.06
CA ASN A 2 -22.47 13.30 -16.48
C ASN A 2 -21.14 13.00 -15.77
N VAL A 3 -20.30 14.00 -15.53
CA VAL A 3 -19.00 13.81 -14.83
C VAL A 3 -19.19 13.39 -13.37
N ILE A 4 -20.14 14.01 -12.66
CA ILE A 4 -20.43 13.68 -11.26
C ILE A 4 -21.05 12.28 -11.15
N LEU A 5 -22.00 11.93 -12.04
CA LEU A 5 -22.58 10.59 -12.09
C LEU A 5 -21.57 9.52 -12.48
N ALA A 6 -20.67 9.81 -13.43
CA ALA A 6 -19.58 8.91 -13.80
C ALA A 6 -18.56 8.75 -12.66
N ALA A 7 -18.25 9.81 -11.92
CA ALA A 7 -17.39 9.75 -10.76
C ALA A 7 -18.02 8.91 -9.64
N ILE A 8 -19.30 9.15 -9.29
CA ILE A 8 -20.02 8.37 -8.27
C ILE A 8 -20.13 6.90 -8.69
N GLY A 9 -20.54 6.63 -9.93
CA GLY A 9 -20.63 5.27 -10.45
C GLY A 9 -19.27 4.56 -10.47
N GLY A 10 -18.24 5.26 -10.94
CA GLY A 10 -16.86 4.78 -10.94
C GLY A 10 -16.35 4.47 -9.55
N THR A 11 -16.60 5.33 -8.56
CA THR A 11 -16.22 5.10 -7.15
C THR A 11 -16.88 3.85 -6.59
N ILE A 12 -18.18 3.64 -6.84
CA ILE A 12 -18.90 2.47 -6.32
C ILE A 12 -18.34 1.19 -6.93
N VAL A 13 -18.15 1.17 -8.25
CA VAL A 13 -17.56 0.02 -8.96
C VAL A 13 -16.15 -0.26 -8.45
N LEU A 14 -15.32 0.78 -8.33
CA LEU A 14 -13.95 0.67 -7.84
C LEU A 14 -13.91 0.15 -6.40
N ALA A 15 -14.77 0.65 -5.51
CA ALA A 15 -14.85 0.21 -4.12
C ALA A 15 -15.18 -1.29 -4.02
N ILE A 16 -16.16 -1.76 -4.81
CA ILE A 16 -16.54 -3.17 -4.85
C ILE A 16 -15.38 -4.01 -5.39
N LEU A 17 -14.78 -3.60 -6.51
CA LEU A 17 -13.64 -4.32 -7.10
C LEU A 17 -12.45 -4.38 -6.15
N ALA A 18 -12.13 -3.27 -5.48
CA ALA A 18 -11.04 -3.18 -4.52
C ALA A 18 -11.24 -4.12 -3.32
N ILE A 19 -12.45 -4.17 -2.77
CA ILE A 19 -12.79 -5.06 -1.67
C ILE A 19 -12.68 -6.53 -2.12
N VAL A 20 -13.29 -6.88 -3.25
CA VAL A 20 -13.26 -8.25 -3.77
C VAL A 20 -11.83 -8.68 -4.06
N PHE A 21 -11.06 -7.83 -4.74
CA PHE A 21 -9.68 -8.13 -5.11
C PHE A 21 -8.75 -8.17 -3.90
N GLY A 22 -8.89 -7.25 -2.94
CA GLY A 22 -8.13 -7.26 -1.69
C GLY A 22 -8.39 -8.53 -0.87
N LEU A 23 -9.63 -9.02 -0.82
CA LEU A 23 -9.95 -10.29 -0.16
C LEU A 23 -9.37 -11.51 -0.90
N ILE A 24 -9.36 -11.49 -2.23
CA ILE A 24 -8.69 -12.52 -3.03
C ILE A 24 -7.19 -12.52 -2.74
N LEU A 25 -6.53 -11.35 -2.71
CA LEU A 25 -5.11 -11.22 -2.36
C LEU A 25 -4.82 -11.76 -0.97
N SER A 26 -5.66 -11.46 0.02
CA SER A 26 -5.54 -12.04 1.37
C SER A 26 -5.65 -13.56 1.36
N GLY A 27 -6.53 -14.11 0.53
CA GLY A 27 -6.70 -15.56 0.35
C GLY A 27 -5.49 -16.21 -0.32
N ILE A 28 -4.91 -15.54 -1.33
CA ILE A 28 -3.68 -15.95 -2.01
C ILE A 28 -2.52 -15.96 -1.01
N ASP A 29 -2.34 -14.87 -0.24
CA ASP A 29 -1.30 -14.76 0.80
C ASP A 29 -1.37 -15.95 1.78
N ARG A 30 -2.53 -16.18 2.40
CA ARG A 30 -2.72 -17.29 3.35
C ARG A 30 -2.41 -18.66 2.75
N ARG A 31 -2.77 -18.88 1.47
CA ARG A 31 -2.52 -20.15 0.79
C ARG A 31 -1.04 -20.34 0.48
N ILE A 32 -0.35 -19.30 0.01
CA ILE A 32 1.08 -19.36 -0.31
C ILE A 32 1.91 -19.56 0.96
N VAL A 33 1.65 -18.79 2.03
CA VAL A 33 2.34 -18.98 3.33
C VAL A 33 2.19 -20.42 3.82
N ALA A 34 0.97 -20.97 3.79
CA ALA A 34 0.75 -22.35 4.22
C ALA A 34 1.53 -23.36 3.37
N ARG A 35 1.57 -23.17 2.05
CA ARG A 35 2.30 -24.07 1.14
C ARG A 35 3.82 -23.99 1.31
N MET A 36 4.36 -22.79 1.52
CA MET A 36 5.78 -22.61 1.86
C MET A 36 6.15 -23.27 3.19
N GLN A 37 5.19 -23.41 4.11
CA GLN A 37 5.34 -24.12 5.40
C GLN A 37 4.91 -25.60 5.34
N ALA A 38 4.79 -26.19 4.14
CA ALA A 38 4.38 -27.58 3.92
C ALA A 38 3.00 -27.95 4.52
N ARG A 39 2.05 -27.01 4.53
CA ARG A 39 0.65 -27.19 4.93
C ARG A 39 -0.30 -26.93 3.74
N ILE A 40 -1.49 -27.53 3.76
CA ILE A 40 -2.47 -27.43 2.66
C ILE A 40 -2.97 -25.98 2.49
N GLY A 41 -3.19 -25.29 3.60
CA GLY A 41 -3.74 -23.94 3.67
C GLY A 41 -5.26 -23.87 3.52
N PRO A 42 -5.88 -22.75 3.92
CA PRO A 42 -7.31 -22.53 3.75
C PRO A 42 -7.70 -22.35 2.27
N PRO A 43 -9.00 -22.49 1.92
CA PRO A 43 -9.48 -22.17 0.57
C PRO A 43 -9.30 -20.68 0.25
N LEU A 44 -9.16 -20.35 -1.04
CA LEU A 44 -8.97 -18.95 -1.48
C LEU A 44 -10.10 -18.00 -1.05
N LEU A 45 -11.33 -18.52 -0.97
CA LEU A 45 -12.51 -17.75 -0.59
C LEU A 45 -12.68 -17.61 0.94
N GLN A 46 -11.75 -18.12 1.76
CA GLN A 46 -11.82 -18.04 3.22
C GLN A 46 -12.01 -16.60 3.73
N PRO A 47 -11.28 -15.58 3.24
CA PRO A 47 -11.45 -14.21 3.73
C PRO A 47 -12.88 -13.67 3.52
N PHE A 48 -13.56 -14.08 2.45
CA PHE A 48 -14.97 -13.72 2.23
C PHE A 48 -15.88 -14.30 3.31
N THR A 49 -15.65 -15.57 3.68
CA THR A 49 -16.43 -16.21 4.74
C THR A 49 -16.14 -15.62 6.12
N ASP A 50 -14.88 -15.23 6.38
CA ASP A 50 -14.48 -14.61 7.64
C ASP A 50 -15.12 -13.23 7.78
N VAL A 51 -15.08 -12.40 6.74
CA VAL A 51 -15.77 -11.10 6.71
C VAL A 51 -17.27 -11.30 6.92
N ARG A 52 -17.92 -12.18 6.14
CA ARG A 52 -19.36 -12.46 6.31
C ARG A 52 -19.71 -12.86 7.75
N LYS A 53 -18.88 -13.70 8.37
CA LYS A 53 -19.03 -14.12 9.78
C LYS A 53 -18.90 -12.93 10.73
N LEU A 54 -17.91 -12.06 10.54
CA LEU A 54 -17.70 -10.88 11.38
C LEU A 54 -18.89 -9.91 11.31
N PHE A 55 -19.44 -9.69 10.11
CA PHE A 55 -20.61 -8.82 9.93
C PHE A 55 -21.90 -9.40 10.55
N ALA A 56 -22.01 -10.73 10.66
CA ALA A 56 -23.13 -11.39 11.31
C ALA A 56 -23.05 -11.36 12.85
N LYS A 57 -21.88 -11.06 13.42
CA LYS A 57 -21.67 -10.99 14.87
C LYS A 57 -22.08 -9.64 15.45
N GLN A 58 -22.44 -9.66 16.73
CA GLN A 58 -22.69 -8.45 17.50
C GLN A 58 -21.40 -7.67 17.71
N ASN A 59 -21.50 -6.34 17.66
CA ASN A 59 -20.41 -5.41 17.95
C ASN A 59 -20.47 -5.04 19.43
N ILE A 60 -19.45 -5.43 20.20
CA ILE A 60 -19.33 -5.12 21.63
C ILE A 60 -18.45 -3.89 21.76
N ILE A 61 -18.95 -2.88 22.46
CA ILE A 61 -18.21 -1.64 22.75
C ILE A 61 -17.83 -1.68 24.24
N PRO A 62 -16.54 -1.58 24.59
CA PRO A 62 -16.11 -1.54 25.98
C PRO A 62 -16.69 -0.34 26.73
N ALA A 63 -16.94 -0.49 28.04
CA ALA A 63 -17.49 0.59 28.87
C ALA A 63 -16.56 1.81 28.99
N ASN A 64 -15.24 1.57 28.94
CA ASN A 64 -14.22 2.62 29.02
C ASN A 64 -13.86 3.21 27.64
N ALA A 65 -14.46 2.71 26.56
CA ALA A 65 -14.20 3.19 25.21
C ALA A 65 -14.99 4.47 24.91
N ILE A 66 -14.48 5.30 24.00
CA ILE A 66 -15.19 6.46 23.45
C ILE A 66 -16.08 5.96 22.29
N PRO A 67 -17.42 5.80 22.48
CA PRO A 67 -18.21 4.97 21.57
C PRO A 67 -18.32 5.53 20.15
N TRP A 68 -18.45 6.85 20.01
CA TRP A 68 -18.56 7.47 18.69
C TRP A 68 -17.26 7.31 17.89
N LEU A 69 -16.12 7.50 18.55
CA LEU A 69 -14.80 7.43 17.92
C LEU A 69 -14.45 5.97 17.57
N PHE A 70 -14.68 5.05 18.51
CA PHE A 70 -14.46 3.61 18.33
C PHE A 70 -15.25 3.03 17.14
N ASN A 71 -16.48 3.50 16.89
CA ASN A 71 -17.26 3.05 15.73
C ASN A 71 -16.95 3.81 14.44
N ALA A 72 -16.49 5.06 14.51
CA ALA A 72 -16.19 5.87 13.33
C ALA A 72 -14.86 5.49 12.69
N MET A 73 -13.81 5.18 13.47
CA MET A 73 -12.47 4.92 12.94
C MET A 73 -12.38 3.77 11.92
N PRO A 74 -13.03 2.60 12.10
CA PRO A 74 -13.04 1.56 11.08
C PRO A 74 -13.65 2.01 9.74
N ILE A 75 -14.65 2.90 9.78
CA ILE A 75 -15.30 3.46 8.59
C ILE A 75 -14.34 4.43 7.89
N VAL A 76 -13.68 5.31 8.65
CA VAL A 76 -12.68 6.25 8.11
C VAL A 76 -11.51 5.51 7.49
N ALA A 77 -11.03 4.42 8.12
CA ALA A 77 -9.95 3.59 7.58
C ALA A 77 -10.34 2.99 6.22
N LEU A 78 -11.53 2.38 6.11
CA LEU A 78 -12.00 1.80 4.85
C LEU A 78 -12.25 2.87 3.78
N ALA A 79 -12.88 3.98 4.14
CA ALA A 79 -13.19 5.07 3.22
C ALA A 79 -11.91 5.72 2.66
N SER A 80 -10.91 5.97 3.52
CA SER A 80 -9.61 6.49 3.08
C SER A 80 -8.85 5.50 2.20
N ALA A 81 -8.85 4.20 2.54
CA ALA A 81 -8.24 3.17 1.70
C ALA A 81 -8.86 3.12 0.29
N ILE A 82 -10.18 3.28 0.18
CA ILE A 82 -10.87 3.36 -1.12
C ILE A 82 -10.55 4.67 -1.83
N ALA A 83 -10.48 5.80 -1.10
CA ALA A 83 -10.18 7.11 -1.67
C ALA A 83 -8.80 7.13 -2.34
N ILE A 84 -7.78 6.46 -1.78
CA ILE A 84 -6.45 6.34 -2.40
C ILE A 84 -6.56 5.76 -3.82
N LEU A 85 -7.34 4.70 -3.99
CA LEU A 85 -7.50 4.02 -5.28
C LEU A 85 -8.14 4.92 -6.35
N MET A 86 -8.89 5.96 -5.97
CA MET A 86 -9.51 6.89 -6.93
C MET A 86 -8.48 7.78 -7.63
N TYR A 87 -7.31 7.97 -7.03
CA TYR A 87 -6.20 8.76 -7.57
C TYR A 87 -5.15 7.90 -8.29
N LEU A 88 -5.20 6.58 -8.14
CA LEU A 88 -4.25 5.67 -8.78
C LEU A 88 -4.74 5.24 -10.18
N PRO A 89 -3.88 5.27 -11.22
CA PRO A 89 -4.19 4.68 -12.51
C PRO A 89 -4.13 3.14 -12.45
N PHE A 90 -4.99 2.48 -13.26
CA PHE A 90 -5.03 1.02 -13.36
C PHE A 90 -4.73 0.58 -14.79
N GLY A 91 -3.48 0.17 -15.04
CA GLY A 91 -3.04 -0.22 -16.39
C GLY A 91 -3.12 0.97 -17.36
N SER A 92 -3.97 0.87 -18.38
CA SER A 92 -4.23 1.94 -19.35
C SER A 92 -5.40 2.86 -18.96
N PHE A 93 -6.10 2.57 -17.85
CA PHE A 93 -7.23 3.38 -17.40
C PHE A 93 -6.74 4.57 -16.57
N ALA A 94 -7.12 5.77 -17.01
CA ALA A 94 -6.86 6.99 -16.27
C ALA A 94 -7.54 6.96 -14.89
N PRO A 95 -6.95 7.60 -13.87
CA PRO A 95 -7.57 7.67 -12.55
C PRO A 95 -8.87 8.48 -12.61
N ILE A 96 -9.85 8.11 -11.78
CA ILE A 96 -11.17 8.76 -11.75
C ILE A 96 -11.05 10.24 -11.37
N LEU A 97 -10.14 10.56 -10.45
CA LEU A 97 -9.85 11.93 -9.99
C LEU A 97 -8.41 12.37 -10.33
N GLY A 98 -7.83 11.82 -11.41
CA GLY A 98 -6.40 12.00 -11.74
C GLY A 98 -5.97 13.44 -12.04
N GLU A 99 -6.91 14.30 -12.45
CA GLU A 99 -6.63 15.72 -12.70
C GLU A 99 -6.57 16.56 -11.41
N LEU A 100 -7.11 16.04 -10.30
CA LEU A 100 -7.25 16.76 -9.03
C LEU A 100 -6.28 16.26 -7.95
N GLY A 101 -5.42 15.29 -8.26
CA GLY A 101 -4.54 14.66 -7.29
C GLY A 101 -3.16 14.34 -7.86
N ASP A 102 -2.16 14.57 -7.03
CA ASP A 102 -0.75 14.30 -7.28
C ASP A 102 -0.24 13.16 -6.38
N VAL A 103 1.02 12.77 -6.60
CA VAL A 103 1.66 11.73 -5.78
C VAL A 103 1.73 12.12 -4.31
N ILE A 104 1.91 13.40 -4.02
CA ILE A 104 1.98 13.92 -2.65
C ILE A 104 0.65 13.72 -1.93
N LEU A 105 -0.48 14.02 -2.59
CA LEU A 105 -1.80 13.72 -2.04
C LEU A 105 -1.95 12.21 -1.72
N VAL A 106 -1.51 11.33 -2.62
CA VAL A 106 -1.57 9.88 -2.39
C VAL A 106 -0.73 9.45 -1.19
N LEU A 107 0.48 10.01 -1.01
CA LEU A 107 1.30 9.77 0.18
C LEU A 107 0.56 10.15 1.46
N TYR A 108 -0.06 11.32 1.50
CA TYR A 108 -0.83 11.75 2.67
C TYR A 108 -2.08 10.90 2.92
N LEU A 109 -2.76 10.47 1.86
CA LEU A 109 -3.92 9.59 1.98
C LEU A 109 -3.54 8.20 2.51
N LEU A 110 -2.34 7.69 2.20
CA LEU A 110 -1.83 6.41 2.73
C LEU A 110 -1.64 6.40 4.26
N ILE A 111 -1.38 7.56 4.86
CA ILE A 111 -1.24 7.74 6.32
C ILE A 111 -2.60 7.56 7.02
N ILE A 112 -3.70 8.02 6.41
CA ILE A 112 -5.01 8.09 7.07
C ILE A 112 -5.52 6.72 7.55
N PRO A 113 -5.43 5.61 6.79
CA PRO A 113 -5.80 4.28 7.29
C PRO A 113 -5.04 3.86 8.55
N SER A 114 -3.73 4.10 8.62
CA SER A 114 -2.91 3.78 9.80
C SER A 114 -3.22 4.71 10.97
N LEU A 115 -3.44 5.99 10.70
CA LEU A 115 -3.87 6.94 11.72
C LEU A 115 -5.24 6.57 12.31
N ALA A 116 -6.18 6.11 11.48
CA ALA A 116 -7.48 5.63 11.94
C ALA A 116 -7.35 4.37 12.82
N LEU A 117 -6.41 3.46 12.52
CA LEU A 117 -6.08 2.33 13.40
C LEU A 117 -5.54 2.82 14.76
N VAL A 118 -4.61 3.78 14.76
CA VAL A 118 -4.03 4.37 15.99
C VAL A 118 -5.09 5.05 16.86
N ILE A 119 -5.88 5.94 16.27
CA ILE A 119 -6.96 6.65 16.98
C ILE A 119 -8.01 5.64 17.47
N GLY A 120 -8.32 4.63 16.66
CA GLY A 120 -9.22 3.54 17.03
C GLY A 120 -8.69 2.73 18.21
N GLY A 121 -7.38 2.48 18.27
CA GLY A 121 -6.71 1.83 19.40
C GLY A 121 -6.83 2.65 20.68
N PHE A 122 -6.55 3.95 20.63
CA PHE A 122 -6.69 4.84 21.80
C PHE A 122 -8.15 4.98 22.26
N ALA A 123 -9.10 4.99 21.33
CA ALA A 123 -10.52 5.09 21.63
C ALA A 123 -11.06 3.88 22.41
N SER A 124 -10.36 2.75 22.42
CA SER A 124 -10.80 1.53 23.08
C SER A 124 -10.68 1.54 24.62
N GLY A 125 -9.82 2.41 25.17
CA GLY A 125 -9.61 2.52 26.62
C GLY A 125 -8.82 1.36 27.25
N SER A 126 -8.21 0.49 26.44
CA SER A 126 -7.43 -0.66 26.91
C SER A 126 -5.92 -0.35 26.93
N PRO A 127 -5.18 -0.75 28.00
CA PRO A 127 -3.73 -0.58 28.06
C PRO A 127 -2.99 -1.29 26.90
N TYR A 128 -3.46 -2.47 26.49
CA TYR A 128 -2.85 -3.25 25.39
C TYR A 128 -3.00 -2.53 24.06
N ALA A 129 -4.20 -2.03 23.75
CA ALA A 129 -4.46 -1.26 22.54
C ALA A 129 -3.68 0.05 22.51
N THR A 130 -3.51 0.71 23.67
CA THR A 130 -2.73 1.95 23.80
C THR A 130 -1.25 1.72 23.47
N VAL A 131 -0.64 0.66 24.00
CA VAL A 131 0.76 0.31 23.69
C VAL A 131 0.92 -0.09 22.21
N GLY A 132 -0.04 -0.84 21.66
CA GLY A 132 -0.07 -1.15 20.23
C GLY A 132 -0.14 0.11 19.37
N ALA A 133 -1.03 1.03 19.70
CA ALA A 133 -1.23 2.30 18.98
C ALA A 133 0.01 3.20 19.01
N GLN A 134 0.72 3.26 20.14
CA GLN A 134 2.01 3.96 20.25
C GLN A 134 3.07 3.34 19.33
N ARG A 135 3.12 2.00 19.23
CA ARG A 135 4.07 1.30 18.36
C ARG A 135 3.77 1.53 16.87
N GLU A 136 2.50 1.50 16.46
CA GLU A 136 2.11 1.82 15.07
C GLU A 136 2.43 3.28 14.74
N MET A 137 2.18 4.23 15.64
CA MET A 137 2.50 5.63 15.42
C MET A 137 4.00 5.84 15.15
N VAL A 138 4.85 5.18 15.93
CA VAL A 138 6.31 5.23 15.75
C VAL A 138 6.72 4.59 14.42
N SER A 139 6.17 3.43 14.08
CA SER A 139 6.41 2.78 12.77
C SER A 139 5.97 3.66 11.61
N MET A 140 4.81 4.31 11.72
CA MET A 140 4.23 5.17 10.70
C MET A 140 5.13 6.33 10.32
N ILE A 141 5.62 7.06 11.32
CA ILE A 141 6.55 8.17 11.10
C ILE A 141 7.85 7.69 10.41
N ALA A 142 8.29 6.47 10.68
CA ALA A 142 9.56 5.99 10.16
C ALA A 142 9.50 5.50 8.71
N TYR A 143 8.40 4.86 8.29
CA TYR A 143 8.27 4.41 6.90
C TYR A 143 7.89 5.55 5.93
N GLU A 144 7.44 6.70 6.43
CA GLU A 144 7.19 7.89 5.60
C GLU A 144 8.47 8.45 4.96
N LEU A 145 9.58 8.51 5.70
CA LEU A 145 10.86 9.01 5.20
C LEU A 145 11.33 8.28 3.93
N PRO A 146 11.43 6.93 3.92
CA PRO A 146 11.82 6.22 2.72
C PRO A 146 10.77 6.34 1.60
N LEU A 147 9.48 6.34 1.92
CA LEU A 147 8.41 6.51 0.92
C LEU A 147 8.54 7.87 0.19
N ALA A 148 8.75 8.94 0.95
CA ALA A 148 8.97 10.29 0.42
C ALA A 148 10.27 10.37 -0.40
N ALA A 149 11.37 9.77 0.07
CA ALA A 149 12.63 9.75 -0.65
C ALA A 149 12.50 9.06 -2.02
N ALA A 150 11.74 7.96 -2.12
CA ALA A 150 11.50 7.28 -3.40
C ALA A 150 10.73 8.16 -4.39
N VAL A 151 9.68 8.84 -3.93
CA VAL A 151 8.90 9.78 -4.75
C VAL A 151 9.76 10.95 -5.22
N ILE A 152 10.52 11.57 -4.31
CA ILE A 152 11.39 12.72 -4.63
C ILE A 152 12.45 12.31 -5.65
N ALA A 153 13.09 11.15 -5.48
CA ALA A 153 14.10 10.66 -6.41
C ALA A 153 13.56 10.54 -7.84
N ILE A 154 12.40 9.89 -7.99
CA ILE A 154 11.77 9.67 -9.30
C ILE A 154 11.29 11.00 -9.90
N ALA A 155 10.58 11.82 -9.13
CA ALA A 155 10.06 13.10 -9.62
C ALA A 155 11.19 14.05 -10.04
N TRP A 156 12.27 14.10 -9.27
CA TRP A 156 13.46 14.88 -9.60
C TRP A 156 14.10 14.41 -10.92
N ARG A 157 14.20 13.08 -11.13
CA ARG A 157 14.78 12.54 -12.36
C ARG A 157 13.93 12.86 -13.59
N LEU A 158 12.60 12.77 -13.48
CA LEU A 158 11.68 13.13 -14.56
C LEU A 158 11.77 14.63 -14.87
N MET A 159 11.87 15.47 -13.85
CA MET A 159 12.10 16.91 -14.01
C MET A 159 13.39 17.19 -14.76
N ALA A 160 14.49 16.54 -14.38
CA ALA A 160 15.78 16.70 -15.04
C ALA A 160 15.70 16.37 -16.54
N ALA A 161 14.91 15.35 -16.91
CA ALA A 161 14.70 14.98 -18.31
C ALA A 161 13.72 15.87 -19.08
N GLY A 162 13.23 16.95 -18.47
CA GLY A 162 12.32 17.91 -19.11
C GLY A 162 10.86 17.46 -19.17
N VAL A 163 10.46 16.44 -18.39
CA VAL A 163 9.06 16.00 -18.32
C VAL A 163 8.26 17.03 -17.50
N ALA A 164 7.17 17.54 -18.09
CA ALA A 164 6.25 18.43 -17.40
C ALA A 164 5.47 17.68 -16.31
N ASP A 165 5.16 18.35 -15.20
CA ASP A 165 4.39 17.83 -14.06
C ASP A 165 4.88 16.47 -13.52
N PRO A 166 6.13 16.38 -13.02
CA PRO A 166 6.74 15.12 -12.57
C PRO A 166 6.05 14.47 -11.35
N PHE A 167 5.20 15.22 -10.63
CA PHE A 167 4.42 14.71 -9.50
C PHE A 167 3.02 14.24 -9.89
N SER A 168 2.60 14.39 -11.15
CA SER A 168 1.30 13.93 -11.61
C SER A 168 1.28 12.40 -11.73
N MET A 169 0.18 11.77 -11.30
CA MET A 169 0.01 10.32 -11.49
C MET A 169 -0.12 9.92 -12.96
N LEU A 170 -0.62 10.84 -13.81
CA LEU A 170 -0.75 10.59 -15.24
C LEU A 170 0.61 10.60 -15.94
N THR A 171 1.52 11.48 -15.52
CA THR A 171 2.86 11.56 -16.12
C THR A 171 3.70 10.34 -15.73
N LEU A 172 3.59 9.86 -14.49
CA LEU A 172 4.21 8.62 -14.03
C LEU A 172 3.67 7.36 -14.72
N MET A 173 2.39 7.37 -15.11
CA MET A 173 1.81 6.29 -15.91
C MET A 173 2.36 6.28 -17.34
N GLN A 174 2.61 7.46 -17.92
CA GLN A 174 3.03 7.60 -19.32
C GLN A 174 4.54 7.46 -19.52
N THR A 175 5.33 7.98 -18.58
CA THR A 175 6.79 8.03 -18.68
C THR A 175 7.39 7.20 -17.55
N SER A 176 7.99 6.07 -17.91
CA SER A 176 8.69 5.23 -16.94
C SER A 176 10.02 5.87 -16.55
N ALA A 177 10.34 5.86 -15.25
CA ALA A 177 11.64 6.31 -14.78
C ALA A 177 12.80 5.53 -15.43
N TRP A 178 12.57 4.27 -15.81
CA TRP A 178 13.58 3.42 -16.46
C TRP A 178 13.95 3.87 -17.88
N ASP A 179 13.03 4.51 -18.60
CA ASP A 179 13.27 4.93 -19.99
C ASP A 179 14.13 6.20 -20.06
N VAL A 180 14.13 6.96 -18.96
CA VAL A 180 14.80 8.24 -18.82
C VAL A 180 16.23 8.08 -18.29
N VAL A 181 16.56 6.92 -17.73
CA VAL A 181 17.70 6.74 -16.85
C VAL A 181 18.86 6.00 -17.53
N GLY A 182 20.09 6.43 -17.23
CA GLY A 182 21.33 5.79 -17.69
C GLY A 182 21.81 4.64 -16.78
N PRO A 183 23.02 4.11 -17.01
CA PRO A 183 23.52 2.94 -16.30
C PRO A 183 23.60 3.10 -14.78
N LEU A 184 23.94 4.29 -14.27
CA LEU A 184 24.01 4.52 -12.82
C LEU A 184 22.64 4.70 -12.21
N GLY A 185 21.71 5.34 -12.92
CA GLY A 185 20.36 5.46 -12.39
C GLY A 185 19.60 4.13 -12.44
N ILE A 186 19.95 3.16 -13.31
CA ILE A 186 19.40 1.79 -13.25
C ILE A 186 19.72 1.17 -11.88
N VAL A 187 20.94 1.36 -11.40
CA VAL A 187 21.33 0.93 -10.05
C VAL A 187 20.51 1.66 -8.99
N ALA A 188 20.31 2.98 -9.14
CA ALA A 188 19.47 3.74 -8.22
C ALA A 188 18.01 3.25 -8.18
N LEU A 189 17.41 2.96 -9.34
CA LEU A 189 16.05 2.43 -9.44
C LEU A 189 15.94 1.02 -8.84
N LEU A 190 16.95 0.16 -9.00
CA LEU A 190 17.01 -1.13 -8.33
C LEU A 190 17.09 -0.99 -6.80
N LEU A 191 17.87 -0.02 -6.30
CA LEU A 191 17.92 0.27 -4.87
C LEU A 191 16.57 0.77 -4.35
N LEU A 192 15.90 1.67 -5.08
CA LEU A 192 14.55 2.13 -4.75
C LEU A 192 13.53 0.99 -4.78
N LEU A 193 13.67 0.03 -5.70
CA LEU A 193 12.80 -1.14 -5.78
C LEU A 193 12.94 -2.05 -4.57
N VAL A 194 14.18 -2.34 -4.17
CA VAL A 194 14.44 -3.12 -2.95
C VAL A 194 13.90 -2.37 -1.74
N MET A 195 14.17 -1.08 -1.64
CA MET A 195 13.70 -0.22 -0.56
C MET A 195 12.17 -0.21 -0.45
N LEU A 196 11.44 0.01 -1.55
CA LEU A 196 9.97 -0.02 -1.55
C LEU A 196 9.41 -1.41 -1.22
N ALA A 197 10.08 -2.48 -1.66
CA ALA A 197 9.71 -3.85 -1.28
C ALA A 197 9.84 -4.09 0.23
N TRP A 198 10.78 -3.43 0.92
CA TRP A 198 10.94 -3.49 2.38
C TRP A 198 10.04 -2.52 3.15
N VAL A 199 9.64 -1.40 2.53
CA VAL A 199 8.68 -0.45 3.11
C VAL A 199 7.26 -1.00 3.08
N THR A 200 6.88 -1.72 2.02
CA THR A 200 5.52 -2.23 1.82
C THR A 200 5.00 -3.08 3.00
N PRO A 201 5.76 -4.02 3.58
CA PRO A 201 5.29 -4.78 4.75
C PRO A 201 5.17 -3.94 6.02
N GLY A 202 5.97 -2.87 6.16
CA GLY A 202 5.86 -1.92 7.26
C GLY A 202 4.61 -1.08 7.21
N GLU A 203 4.32 -0.54 6.03
CA GLU A 203 3.09 0.23 5.75
C GLU A 203 1.82 -0.61 6.04
N LEU A 204 1.87 -1.91 5.77
CA LEU A 204 0.74 -2.83 5.97
C LEU A 204 0.72 -3.46 7.36
N SER A 205 1.64 -3.07 8.25
CA SER A 205 1.84 -3.63 9.59
C SER A 205 1.89 -5.17 9.56
N LYS A 206 2.54 -5.75 8.54
CA LYS A 206 2.72 -7.19 8.37
C LYS A 206 4.10 -7.63 8.87
N ILE A 207 4.19 -8.88 9.30
CA ILE A 207 5.47 -9.52 9.66
C ILE A 207 6.45 -9.31 8.49
N PRO A 208 7.68 -8.82 8.75
CA PRO A 208 8.37 -8.75 10.05
C PRO A 208 8.15 -7.47 10.87
N PHE A 209 7.39 -6.50 10.35
CA PHE A 209 7.13 -5.19 10.97
C PHE A 209 5.84 -5.14 11.79
N ASP A 210 5.28 -6.30 12.13
CA ASP A 210 4.09 -6.45 12.97
C ASP A 210 4.40 -6.27 14.48
N SER A 211 5.05 -5.16 14.83
CA SER A 211 5.21 -4.74 16.22
C SER A 211 3.92 -4.22 16.89
N PRO A 212 2.93 -3.67 16.16
CA PRO A 212 1.70 -3.12 16.76
C PRO A 212 0.59 -4.12 17.06
N GLU A 213 0.39 -5.17 16.26
CA GLU A 213 -0.59 -6.24 16.54
C GLU A 213 0.03 -7.23 17.53
N ALA A 214 1.29 -7.61 17.30
CA ALA A 214 2.16 -8.35 18.21
C ALA A 214 1.40 -9.39 19.07
N GLU A 215 0.72 -10.34 18.42
CA GLU A 215 -0.21 -11.28 19.06
C GLU A 215 0.36 -11.96 20.31
N THR A 216 1.65 -12.29 20.30
CA THR A 216 2.35 -12.98 21.41
C THR A 216 2.66 -12.09 22.61
N GLU A 217 2.70 -10.77 22.45
CA GLU A 217 3.04 -9.81 23.52
C GLU A 217 1.84 -8.97 23.97
N LEU A 218 0.99 -8.58 23.02
CA LEU A 218 -0.11 -7.63 23.23
C LEU A 218 -1.49 -8.24 22.95
N ALA A 219 -1.58 -9.57 22.78
CA ALA A 219 -2.84 -10.30 22.59
C ALA A 219 -3.74 -9.74 21.46
N GLY A 220 -3.14 -9.24 20.37
CA GLY A 220 -3.83 -8.62 19.24
C GLY A 220 -3.68 -7.09 19.17
N GLY A 221 -3.00 -6.49 20.16
CA GLY A 221 -2.49 -5.12 20.09
C GLY A 221 -3.60 -4.10 19.83
N ILE A 222 -3.49 -3.36 18.73
CA ILE A 222 -4.45 -2.31 18.35
C ILE A 222 -5.87 -2.84 18.16
N LEU A 223 -6.01 -4.08 17.69
CA LEU A 223 -7.30 -4.67 17.34
C LEU A 223 -7.92 -5.49 18.48
N VAL A 224 -7.27 -5.58 19.65
CA VAL A 224 -7.68 -6.49 20.74
C VAL A 224 -9.12 -6.27 21.23
N GLU A 225 -9.57 -5.02 21.30
CA GLU A 225 -10.92 -4.67 21.77
C GLU A 225 -11.97 -4.69 20.65
N TYR A 226 -11.55 -4.81 19.38
CA TYR A 226 -12.46 -4.74 18.24
C TYR A 226 -13.15 -6.07 17.99
N SER A 227 -14.48 -6.03 17.85
CA SER A 227 -15.31 -7.22 17.64
C SER A 227 -16.32 -7.02 16.52
N GLY A 228 -16.91 -8.13 16.06
CA GLY A 228 -18.01 -8.14 15.07
C GLY A 228 -17.75 -7.26 13.85
N ARG A 229 -18.69 -6.33 13.60
CA ARG A 229 -18.69 -5.45 12.43
C ARG A 229 -17.46 -4.55 12.34
N ASN A 230 -17.00 -3.97 13.46
CA ASN A 230 -15.87 -3.03 13.44
C ASN A 230 -14.56 -3.73 13.09
N LEU A 231 -14.34 -4.94 13.61
CA LEU A 231 -13.20 -5.78 13.21
C LEU A 231 -13.27 -6.17 11.73
N GLY A 232 -14.48 -6.46 11.23
CA GLY A 232 -14.72 -6.71 9.81
C GLY A 232 -14.34 -5.54 8.92
N LEU A 233 -14.69 -4.32 9.31
CA LEU A 233 -14.34 -3.09 8.59
C LEU A 233 -12.82 -2.83 8.57
N PHE A 234 -12.11 -3.03 9.70
CA PHE A 234 -10.65 -2.91 9.70
C PHE A 234 -9.99 -3.98 8.83
N THR A 235 -10.51 -5.21 8.84
CA THR A 235 -10.00 -6.29 7.98
C THR A 235 -10.16 -5.93 6.50
N LEU A 236 -11.32 -5.38 6.12
CA LEU A 236 -11.57 -4.86 4.76
C LEU A 236 -10.63 -3.69 4.43
N SER A 237 -10.46 -2.75 5.36
CA SER A 237 -9.57 -1.60 5.19
C SER A 237 -8.13 -2.05 4.92
N GLN A 238 -7.59 -3.00 5.68
CA GLN A 238 -6.23 -3.51 5.45
C GLN A 238 -6.12 -4.25 4.11
N ALA A 239 -7.16 -4.99 3.71
CA ALA A 239 -7.19 -5.68 2.41
C ALA A 239 -7.15 -4.68 1.24
N VAL A 240 -7.94 -3.61 1.32
CA VAL A 240 -7.94 -2.53 0.32
C VAL A 240 -6.63 -1.73 0.35
N LYS A 241 -6.11 -1.42 1.55
CA LYS A 241 -4.80 -0.74 1.73
C LYS A 241 -3.66 -1.56 1.08
N THR A 242 -3.71 -2.89 1.17
CA THR A 242 -2.72 -3.78 0.53
C THR A 242 -2.74 -3.63 -0.99
N VAL A 243 -3.94 -3.56 -1.60
CA VAL A 243 -4.07 -3.30 -3.04
C VAL A 243 -3.52 -1.93 -3.39
N ALA A 244 -3.88 -0.90 -2.61
CA ALA A 244 -3.46 0.48 -2.85
C ALA A 244 -1.93 0.64 -2.78
N MET A 245 -1.29 0.07 -1.77
CA MET A 245 0.16 0.14 -1.60
C MET A 245 0.91 -0.61 -2.72
N ALA A 246 0.43 -1.80 -3.10
CA ALA A 246 1.03 -2.55 -4.21
C ALA A 246 0.84 -1.83 -5.56
N ALA A 247 -0.34 -1.26 -5.80
CA ALA A 247 -0.60 -0.43 -6.98
C ALA A 247 0.31 0.80 -7.02
N PHE A 248 0.46 1.51 -5.89
CA PHE A 248 1.34 2.66 -5.76
C PHE A 248 2.80 2.33 -6.11
N GLY A 249 3.34 1.24 -5.56
CA GLY A 249 4.70 0.78 -5.88
C GLY A 249 4.89 0.45 -7.36
N ILE A 250 3.86 -0.13 -8.01
CA ILE A 250 3.89 -0.43 -9.45
C ILE A 250 3.87 0.84 -10.28
N ILE A 251 3.10 1.85 -9.90
CA ILE A 251 3.02 3.10 -10.66
C ILE A 251 4.36 3.85 -10.60
N LEU A 252 5.01 3.86 -9.43
CA LEU A 252 6.30 4.53 -9.27
C LEU A 252 7.43 3.83 -10.03
N LEU A 253 7.50 2.50 -9.98
CA LEU A 253 8.68 1.76 -10.46
C LEU A 253 8.41 0.79 -11.60
N LEU A 254 7.19 0.36 -11.88
CA LEU A 254 6.91 -0.61 -12.94
C LEU A 254 5.66 -0.20 -13.76
N PRO A 255 5.61 1.03 -14.32
CA PRO A 255 4.42 1.52 -15.02
C PRO A 255 4.18 0.85 -16.39
N TRP A 256 5.07 -0.03 -16.85
CA TRP A 256 4.99 -0.66 -18.17
C TRP A 256 3.69 -1.43 -18.40
N ASN A 257 3.11 -1.26 -19.58
CA ASN A 257 1.92 -1.94 -20.07
C ASN A 257 2.28 -2.93 -21.19
N LEU A 258 1.46 -3.97 -21.40
CA LEU A 258 1.72 -5.00 -22.42
C LEU A 258 1.16 -4.60 -23.80
N SER A 259 0.16 -3.71 -23.85
CA SER A 259 -0.48 -3.32 -25.11
C SER A 259 0.46 -2.73 -26.16
N PRO A 260 1.47 -1.89 -25.84
CA PRO A 260 2.37 -1.35 -26.86
C PRO A 260 3.30 -2.43 -27.44
N PHE A 261 3.70 -3.42 -26.63
CA PHE A 261 4.56 -4.52 -27.06
C PHE A 261 3.83 -5.55 -27.94
N LEU A 262 2.52 -5.71 -27.73
CA LEU A 262 1.68 -6.63 -28.50
C LEU A 262 1.03 -5.98 -29.74
N GLY A 263 1.22 -4.67 -29.94
CA GLY A 263 0.62 -3.92 -31.06
C GLY A 263 -0.92 -3.90 -31.05
N LEU A 264 -1.53 -4.10 -29.88
CA LEU A 264 -2.98 -4.18 -29.72
C LEU A 264 -3.55 -2.78 -29.56
N THR A 265 -4.60 -2.44 -30.32
CA THR A 265 -5.31 -1.17 -30.24
C THR A 265 -6.77 -1.37 -29.86
N GLY A 266 -7.36 -0.44 -29.10
CA GLY A 266 -8.77 -0.43 -28.75
C GLY A 266 -9.11 -1.12 -27.42
N ALA A 267 -10.37 -1.54 -27.25
CA ALA A 267 -10.86 -2.07 -25.97
C ALA A 267 -10.14 -3.35 -25.50
N ALA A 268 -9.66 -4.17 -26.44
CA ALA A 268 -8.88 -5.36 -26.13
C ALA A 268 -7.53 -5.02 -25.45
N ALA A 269 -6.90 -3.91 -25.85
CA ALA A 269 -5.66 -3.43 -25.23
C ALA A 269 -5.87 -3.09 -23.76
N GLY A 270 -6.96 -2.39 -23.44
CA GLY A 270 -7.26 -2.00 -22.05
C GLY A 270 -7.55 -3.19 -21.14
N VAL A 271 -8.20 -4.25 -21.66
CA VAL A 271 -8.43 -5.47 -20.88
C VAL A 271 -7.11 -6.22 -20.62
N VAL A 272 -6.24 -6.33 -21.62
CA VAL A 272 -4.93 -6.98 -21.46
C VAL A 272 -4.05 -6.21 -20.47
N ASP A 273 -4.04 -4.88 -20.55
CA ASP A 273 -3.27 -4.03 -19.63
C ASP A 273 -3.80 -4.11 -18.20
N LEU A 274 -5.13 -4.17 -18.02
CA LEU A 274 -5.72 -4.37 -16.71
C LEU A 274 -5.37 -5.73 -16.11
N ILE A 275 -5.44 -6.80 -16.90
CA ILE A 275 -5.04 -8.15 -16.45
C ILE A 275 -3.56 -8.15 -16.07
N PHE A 276 -2.71 -7.53 -16.89
CA PHE A 276 -1.29 -7.41 -16.59
C PHE A 276 -1.03 -6.62 -15.32
N PHE A 277 -1.73 -5.51 -15.12
CA PHE A 277 -1.64 -4.71 -13.90
C PHE A 277 -2.04 -5.53 -12.67
N VAL A 278 -3.14 -6.28 -12.74
CA VAL A 278 -3.59 -7.19 -11.68
C VAL A 278 -2.54 -8.25 -11.36
N LEU A 279 -1.91 -8.85 -12.38
CA LEU A 279 -0.83 -9.82 -12.19
C LEU A 279 0.39 -9.19 -11.54
N LYS A 280 0.77 -7.96 -11.93
CA LYS A 280 1.84 -7.20 -11.26
C LYS A 280 1.51 -6.94 -9.80
N VAL A 281 0.26 -6.56 -9.47
CA VAL A 281 -0.17 -6.34 -8.08
C VAL A 281 -0.05 -7.62 -7.26
N ILE A 282 -0.49 -8.76 -7.80
CA ILE A 282 -0.32 -10.07 -7.14
C ILE A 282 1.16 -10.37 -6.94
N PHE A 283 2.00 -10.16 -7.96
CA PHE A 283 3.43 -10.43 -7.89
C PHE A 283 4.12 -9.57 -6.82
N VAL A 284 3.89 -8.26 -6.82
CA VAL A 284 4.45 -7.33 -5.84
C VAL A 284 3.97 -7.69 -4.44
N ALA A 285 2.68 -7.96 -4.24
CA ALA A 285 2.15 -8.37 -2.93
C ALA A 285 2.78 -9.68 -2.45
N VAL A 286 2.93 -10.70 -3.32
CA VAL A 286 3.53 -11.98 -2.94
C VAL A 286 5.01 -11.83 -2.61
N VAL A 287 5.77 -11.11 -3.43
CA VAL A 287 7.23 -10.95 -3.22
C VAL A 287 7.52 -10.07 -2.01
N SER A 288 6.86 -8.91 -1.90
CA SER A 288 7.13 -7.95 -0.81
C SER A 288 6.54 -8.41 0.51
N VAL A 289 5.30 -8.93 0.53
CA VAL A 289 4.62 -9.28 1.78
C VAL A 289 4.78 -10.76 2.11
N THR A 290 4.29 -11.64 1.25
CA THR A 290 4.15 -13.08 1.56
C THR A 290 5.51 -13.77 1.75
N VAL A 291 6.45 -13.53 0.86
CA VAL A 291 7.78 -14.16 0.89
C VAL A 291 8.58 -13.64 2.09
N VAL A 292 8.61 -12.31 2.30
CA VAL A 292 9.33 -11.70 3.42
C VAL A 292 8.75 -12.18 4.76
N ARG A 293 7.42 -12.21 4.90
CA ARG A 293 6.72 -12.75 6.07
C ARG A 293 7.08 -14.19 6.38
N THR A 294 7.30 -15.01 5.35
CA THR A 294 7.58 -16.44 5.54
C THR A 294 9.06 -16.70 5.87
N MET A 295 9.96 -15.85 5.37
CA MET A 295 11.41 -15.98 5.55
C MET A 295 11.93 -15.35 6.84
N MET A 296 11.25 -14.32 7.36
CA MET A 296 11.73 -13.49 8.47
C MET A 296 10.89 -13.68 9.72
N ALA A 297 11.55 -13.54 10.88
CA ALA A 297 10.87 -13.39 12.16
C ALA A 297 10.53 -11.91 12.43
N ARG A 298 9.68 -11.68 13.43
CA ARG A 298 9.26 -10.34 13.84
C ARG A 298 10.43 -9.52 14.41
N PHE A 299 10.54 -8.26 14.02
CA PHE A 299 11.51 -7.33 14.61
C PHE A 299 11.01 -6.70 15.91
N ARG A 300 11.96 -6.27 16.74
CA ARG A 300 11.68 -5.39 17.88
C ARG A 300 11.51 -3.95 17.39
N ILE A 301 10.63 -3.17 18.02
CA ILE A 301 10.36 -1.77 17.64
C ILE A 301 11.63 -0.90 17.50
N THR A 302 12.63 -1.09 18.36
CA THR A 302 13.91 -0.36 18.28
C THR A 302 14.71 -0.69 17.02
N GLN A 303 14.64 -1.95 16.55
CA GLN A 303 15.28 -2.39 15.32
C GLN A 303 14.52 -1.89 14.09
N VAL A 304 13.18 -1.85 14.16
CA VAL A 304 12.34 -1.29 13.10
C VAL A 304 12.69 0.18 12.83
N MET A 305 12.85 0.97 13.89
CA MET A 305 13.31 2.36 13.79
C MET A 305 14.69 2.50 13.16
N GLY A 306 15.66 1.73 13.64
CA GLY A 306 17.00 1.75 13.07
C GLY A 306 17.02 1.36 11.59
N LEU A 307 16.22 0.36 11.20
CA LEU A 307 16.14 -0.07 9.80
C LEU A 307 15.56 1.02 8.90
N TYR A 308 14.43 1.63 9.27
CA TYR A 308 13.79 2.65 8.43
C TYR A 308 14.62 3.93 8.32
N TRP A 309 15.16 4.42 9.42
CA TRP A 309 15.91 5.67 9.42
C TRP A 309 17.33 5.52 8.87
N LEU A 310 18.10 4.54 9.37
CA LEU A 310 19.51 4.43 9.03
C LEU A 310 19.72 3.67 7.72
N VAL A 311 19.04 2.54 7.55
CA VAL A 311 19.27 1.66 6.40
C VAL A 311 18.44 2.10 5.20
N LEU A 312 17.12 2.14 5.32
CA LEU A 312 16.23 2.46 4.21
C LEU A 312 16.25 3.96 3.86
N GLY A 313 16.30 4.84 4.86
CA GLY A 313 16.52 6.27 4.66
C GLY A 313 17.88 6.55 4.03
N GLY A 314 18.93 5.87 4.50
CA GLY A 314 20.27 5.94 3.89
C GLY A 314 20.29 5.45 2.45
N LEU A 315 19.62 4.33 2.14
CA LEU A 315 19.46 3.82 0.78
C LEU A 315 18.71 4.81 -0.12
N GLY A 316 17.65 5.45 0.38
CA GLY A 316 16.93 6.50 -0.34
C GLY A 316 17.83 7.69 -0.67
N ALA A 317 18.64 8.16 0.28
CA ALA A 317 19.60 9.24 0.06
C ALA A 317 20.67 8.87 -0.98
N VAL A 318 21.23 7.65 -0.88
CA VAL A 318 22.20 7.13 -1.87
C VAL A 318 21.57 7.03 -3.25
N ALA A 319 20.32 6.56 -3.36
CA ALA A 319 19.61 6.47 -4.63
C ALA A 319 19.41 7.85 -5.28
N ILE A 320 19.05 8.88 -4.50
CA ILE A 320 18.95 10.26 -4.98
C ILE A 320 20.31 10.73 -5.52
N ILE A 321 21.39 10.55 -4.77
CA ILE A 321 22.74 10.96 -5.20
C ILE A 321 23.16 10.26 -6.49
N LEU A 322 22.88 8.95 -6.60
CA LEU A 322 23.17 8.18 -7.81
C LEU A 322 22.36 8.66 -9.01
N MET A 323 21.07 9.00 -8.81
CA MET A 323 20.25 9.61 -9.86
C MET A 323 20.78 10.96 -10.30
N MET A 324 21.29 11.77 -9.36
CA MET A 324 21.91 13.06 -9.68
C MET A 324 23.21 12.90 -10.46
N ALA A 325 24.05 11.96 -10.06
CA ALA A 325 25.30 11.65 -10.77
C ALA A 325 25.03 11.14 -12.19
N ASP A 326 24.03 10.27 -12.36
CA ASP A 326 23.61 9.77 -13.68
C ASP A 326 23.14 10.91 -14.59
N ALA A 327 22.37 11.87 -14.06
CA ALA A 327 21.90 13.02 -14.81
C ALA A 327 23.04 13.91 -15.32
N TYR A 328 24.06 14.13 -14.49
CA TYR A 328 25.26 14.87 -14.85
C TYR A 328 26.08 14.14 -15.93
N LEU A 329 26.25 12.80 -15.79
CA LEU A 329 26.99 12.01 -16.77
C LEU A 329 26.32 11.97 -18.15
N LEU A 330 24.99 12.04 -18.19
CA LEU A 330 24.22 12.10 -19.44
C LEU A 330 24.18 13.51 -20.05
N GLY A 331 24.77 14.52 -19.39
CA GLY A 331 24.75 15.91 -19.85
C GLY A 331 23.34 16.53 -19.89
N VAL A 332 22.42 15.96 -19.11
CA VAL A 332 21.04 16.45 -18.97
C VAL A 332 20.96 17.63 -18.00
N ILE A 333 21.99 17.79 -17.15
CA ILE A 333 22.21 18.89 -16.21
C ILE A 333 23.65 19.38 -16.34
#